data_AF-A0A7W3IQ28-F1
#
_entry.id   AF-A0A7W3IQ28-F1
#
_cell.length_a   1.000
_cell.length_b   1.000
_cell.length_c   1.000
_cell.angle_alpha   90.00
_cell.angle_beta   90.00
_cell.angle_gamma   90.00
#
_symmetry.space_group_name_H-M   'P 1'
#
loop_
_entity.id
_entity.type
_entity.pdbx_description
1 polymer ?
#
loop_
_entity_poly.entity_id
_entity_poly.type
_entity_poly.pdbx_seq_one_letter_code
_entity_poly.pdbx_strand_id
1 'polypeptide(L)'
;MRRSDRLSKAQQKWWDARADDWVVEVPRGEGRLSIAPDHVLRPAELFGREAPLVVEIGPGMGDSLAPMAAARPDVDVLAFEVYQPAVARILAKLDRAGADNVRIVQADAAEGLARLDREIDELWTFFPDPWHKTKHRKRRLVTTAFADLVATRLRPGGCWRLATDWDDYAKQMHRVLDPHPAFEPLPGGRWEERPLTKFEQRGLDAGRTITDLGYRRR
;
A
#
# COMPACT_ATOMS: atom_id res chain seq x y z
N MET A 1 7.76 -15.61 13.51
CA MET A 1 8.58 -14.74 14.37
C MET A 1 7.97 -13.35 14.28
N ARG A 2 7.30 -12.89 15.35
CA ARG A 2 6.68 -11.55 15.38
C ARG A 2 7.85 -10.55 15.38
N ARG A 3 7.95 -9.69 14.36
CA ARG A 3 8.98 -8.64 14.34
C ARG A 3 8.74 -7.73 15.55
N SER A 4 9.81 -7.34 16.24
CA SER A 4 9.68 -6.43 17.38
C SER A 4 9.15 -5.09 16.88
N ASP A 5 8.18 -4.53 17.60
CA ASP A 5 7.64 -3.19 17.36
C ASP A 5 8.55 -2.09 17.91
N ARG A 6 9.64 -2.44 18.61
CA ARG A 6 10.56 -1.47 19.19
C ARG A 6 11.37 -0.76 18.10
N LEU A 7 11.33 0.57 18.11
CA LEU A 7 12.17 1.41 17.25
C LEU A 7 13.63 1.37 17.71
N SER A 8 14.56 1.33 16.76
CA SER A 8 15.97 1.65 17.03
C SER A 8 16.12 3.14 17.38
N LYS A 9 17.22 3.55 18.01
CA LYS A 9 17.49 4.97 18.34
C LYS A 9 17.36 5.89 17.12
N ALA A 10 17.86 5.46 15.96
CA ALA A 10 17.77 6.23 14.74
C ALA A 10 16.32 6.35 14.23
N GLN A 11 15.53 5.27 14.32
CA GLN A 11 14.11 5.30 13.95
C GLN A 11 13.30 6.17 14.91
N GLN A 12 13.58 6.10 16.22
CA GLN A 12 12.92 6.94 17.22
C GLN A 12 13.18 8.42 16.94
N LYS A 13 14.44 8.80 16.64
CA LYS A 13 14.76 10.19 16.28
C LYS A 13 13.97 10.71 15.09
N TRP A 14 13.80 9.89 14.04
CA TRP A 14 12.99 10.28 12.88
C TRP A 14 11.51 10.36 13.20
N TRP A 15 11.01 9.43 14.02
CA TRP A 15 9.63 9.47 14.49
C TRP A 15 9.35 10.76 15.25
N ASP A 16 10.15 11.06 16.28
CA ASP A 16 9.94 12.25 17.13
C ASP A 16 10.08 13.56 16.35
N ALA A 17 10.90 13.59 15.30
CA ALA A 17 11.16 14.81 14.54
C ALA A 17 10.17 15.07 13.40
N ARG A 18 9.53 14.03 12.87
CA ARG A 18 8.85 14.10 11.56
C ARG A 18 7.53 13.33 11.48
N ALA A 19 7.10 12.64 12.54
CA ALA A 19 5.84 11.90 12.47
C ALA A 19 4.66 12.82 12.14
N ASP A 20 4.60 14.02 12.73
CA ASP A 20 3.49 14.97 12.54
C ASP A 20 3.33 15.47 11.09
N ASP A 21 4.38 15.36 10.26
CA ASP A 21 4.34 15.79 8.86
C ASP A 21 3.61 14.78 7.96
N TRP A 22 3.66 13.49 8.30
CA TRP A 22 3.23 12.40 7.41
C TRP A 22 2.31 11.37 8.06
N VAL A 23 2.40 11.14 9.38
CA VAL A 23 1.61 10.12 10.08
C VAL A 23 0.27 10.72 10.48
N VAL A 24 -0.80 10.04 10.09
CA VAL A 24 -2.16 10.40 10.44
C VAL A 24 -2.60 9.55 11.62
N GLU A 25 -2.83 10.22 12.75
CA GLU A 25 -3.45 9.60 13.91
C GLU A 25 -4.95 9.42 13.68
N VAL A 26 -5.43 8.22 13.96
CA VAL A 26 -6.85 7.84 13.77
C VAL A 26 -7.40 7.25 15.07
N PRO A 27 -8.65 7.55 15.44
CA PRO A 27 -9.33 6.88 16.54
C PRO A 27 -9.35 5.36 16.31
N ARG A 28 -9.11 4.58 17.37
CA ARG A 28 -9.02 3.12 17.30
C ARG A 28 -10.33 2.47 17.72
N GLY A 29 -10.71 1.39 17.04
CA GLY A 29 -11.79 0.50 17.47
C GLY A 29 -11.25 -0.64 18.34
N GLU A 30 -11.77 -1.85 18.12
CA GLU A 30 -11.26 -3.04 18.80
C GLU A 30 -9.92 -3.50 18.19
N GLY A 31 -8.83 -3.08 18.81
CA GLY A 31 -7.48 -3.55 18.50
C GLY A 31 -6.56 -2.47 17.95
N ARG A 32 -5.25 -2.66 18.14
CA ARG A 32 -4.24 -1.61 17.89
C ARG A 32 -4.19 -1.11 16.43
N LEU A 33 -4.47 -1.98 15.48
CA LEU A 33 -4.39 -1.68 14.04
C LEU A 33 -5.75 -1.33 13.44
N SER A 34 -6.80 -1.24 14.26
CA SER A 34 -8.14 -0.94 13.80
C SER A 34 -8.38 0.56 13.65
N ILE A 35 -9.45 0.90 12.96
CA ILE A 35 -10.02 2.25 12.89
C ILE A 35 -11.42 2.25 13.49
N ALA A 36 -11.70 3.17 14.41
CA ALA A 36 -12.98 3.27 15.12
C ALA A 36 -14.16 3.29 14.13
N PRO A 37 -15.20 2.44 14.28
CA PRO A 37 -16.30 2.22 13.30
C PRO A 37 -16.96 3.45 12.67
N ASP A 38 -17.03 4.55 13.41
CA ASP A 38 -17.64 5.83 13.05
C ASP A 38 -16.66 6.83 12.44
N HIS A 39 -15.35 6.54 12.49
CA HIS A 39 -14.34 7.38 11.88
C HIS A 39 -14.29 7.20 10.37
N VAL A 40 -14.23 8.33 9.68
CA VAL A 40 -14.16 8.47 8.23
C VAL A 40 -12.85 9.16 7.88
N LEU A 41 -12.08 8.55 6.99
CA LEU A 41 -10.87 9.15 6.44
C LEU A 41 -11.27 10.09 5.30
N ARG A 42 -10.96 11.36 5.46
CA ARG A 42 -11.31 12.45 4.52
C ARG A 42 -10.04 13.00 3.88
N PRO A 43 -9.59 12.49 2.73
CA PRO A 43 -8.31 12.88 2.14
C PRO A 43 -8.19 14.38 1.89
N ALA A 44 -9.28 15.07 1.52
CA ALA A 44 -9.27 16.52 1.36
C ALA A 44 -8.82 17.25 2.63
N GLU A 45 -9.21 16.77 3.81
CA GLU A 45 -8.77 17.31 5.10
C GLU A 45 -7.33 16.89 5.44
N LEU A 46 -6.95 15.64 5.13
CA LEU A 46 -5.60 15.12 5.40
C LEU A 46 -4.51 15.85 4.59
N PHE A 47 -4.82 16.20 3.35
CA PHE A 47 -3.88 16.83 2.41
C PHE A 47 -4.09 18.35 2.29
N GLY A 48 -5.22 18.89 2.76
CA GLY A 48 -5.55 20.32 2.66
C GLY A 48 -5.84 20.78 1.22
N ARG A 49 -6.13 19.86 0.31
CA ARG A 49 -6.41 20.11 -1.11
C ARG A 49 -7.24 18.98 -1.71
N GLU A 50 -7.75 19.18 -2.93
CA GLU A 50 -8.31 18.12 -3.75
C GLU A 50 -7.38 17.82 -4.93
N ALA A 51 -6.87 16.59 -4.96
CA ALA A 51 -6.05 16.05 -6.04
C ALA A 51 -6.45 14.58 -6.34
N PRO A 52 -5.97 13.99 -7.45
CA PRO A 52 -6.07 12.56 -7.68
C PRO A 52 -5.49 11.79 -6.49
N LEU A 53 -6.18 10.74 -6.05
CA LEU A 53 -5.84 10.01 -4.83
C LEU A 53 -5.29 8.63 -5.17
N VAL A 54 -4.04 8.39 -4.79
CA VAL A 54 -3.40 7.09 -4.84
C VAL A 54 -3.40 6.49 -3.45
N VAL A 55 -3.71 5.19 -3.35
CA VAL A 55 -3.48 4.41 -2.13
C VAL A 55 -2.35 3.40 -2.33
N GLU A 56 -1.41 3.31 -1.38
CA GLU A 56 -0.42 2.23 -1.33
C GLU A 56 -0.63 1.36 -0.08
N ILE A 57 -0.73 0.05 -0.27
CA ILE A 57 -0.88 -0.91 0.82
C ILE A 57 0.44 -1.62 1.07
N GLY A 58 0.93 -1.51 2.30
CA GLY A 58 2.17 -2.15 2.74
C GLY A 58 3.41 -1.63 2.00
N PRO A 59 3.68 -0.31 2.01
CA PRO A 59 4.88 0.27 1.38
C PRO A 59 6.20 -0.27 1.95
N GLY A 60 6.14 -0.99 3.09
CA GLY A 60 7.28 -1.66 3.69
C GLY A 60 8.35 -0.65 4.09
N MET A 61 9.45 -0.60 3.35
CA MET A 61 10.54 0.35 3.65
C MET A 61 10.42 1.65 2.86
N GLY A 62 9.37 1.85 2.06
CA GLY A 62 9.16 3.05 1.22
C GLY A 62 10.16 3.18 0.07
N ASP A 63 10.71 2.07 -0.43
CA ASP A 63 11.58 2.07 -1.62
C ASP A 63 10.81 2.43 -2.91
N SER A 64 9.50 2.13 -2.96
CA SER A 64 8.60 2.54 -4.04
C SER A 64 7.88 3.85 -3.69
N LEU A 65 7.21 3.90 -2.54
CA LEU A 65 6.42 5.04 -2.08
C LEU A 65 7.11 6.41 -2.26
N ALA A 66 8.30 6.58 -1.67
CA ALA A 66 8.96 7.89 -1.63
C ALA A 66 9.33 8.45 -3.02
N PRO A 67 10.07 7.73 -3.89
CA PRO A 67 10.36 8.24 -5.23
C PRO A 67 9.12 8.38 -6.12
N MET A 68 8.13 7.48 -5.99
CA MET A 68 6.90 7.55 -6.79
C MET A 68 6.01 8.74 -6.40
N ALA A 69 5.97 9.08 -5.11
CA ALA A 69 5.25 10.27 -4.63
C ALA A 69 5.98 11.56 -5.02
N ALA A 70 7.31 11.62 -4.84
CA ALA A 70 8.12 12.78 -5.24
C ALA A 70 8.05 13.07 -6.75
N ALA A 71 7.93 12.03 -7.58
CA ALA A 71 7.78 12.19 -9.03
C ALA A 71 6.40 12.70 -9.46
N ARG A 72 5.40 12.71 -8.57
CA ARG A 72 4.01 13.10 -8.85
C ARG A 72 3.48 14.07 -7.78
N PRO A 73 4.03 15.29 -7.67
CA PRO A 73 3.64 16.24 -6.63
C PRO A 73 2.16 16.71 -6.76
N ASP A 74 1.55 16.50 -7.90
CA ASP A 74 0.16 16.82 -8.24
C ASP A 74 -0.85 15.76 -7.77
N VAL A 75 -0.41 14.59 -7.31
CA VAL A 75 -1.29 13.57 -6.71
C VAL A 75 -1.11 13.51 -5.19
N ASP A 76 -2.14 13.05 -4.49
CA ASP A 76 -2.08 12.72 -3.07
C ASP A 76 -1.87 11.21 -2.89
N VAL A 77 -0.95 10.81 -2.01
CA VAL A 77 -0.65 9.39 -1.75
C VAL A 77 -0.94 9.02 -0.30
N LEU A 78 -1.98 8.22 -0.08
CA LEU A 78 -2.32 7.67 1.23
C LEU A 78 -1.79 6.24 1.39
N ALA A 79 -0.93 6.02 2.37
CA ALA A 79 -0.32 4.72 2.61
C ALA A 79 -0.87 4.06 3.88
N PHE A 80 -1.16 2.76 3.81
CA PHE A 80 -1.49 1.93 4.97
C PHE A 80 -0.35 0.98 5.29
N GLU A 81 0.24 1.12 6.48
CA GLU A 81 1.33 0.27 6.96
C GLU A 81 1.13 -0.07 8.44
N VAL A 82 1.18 -1.35 8.79
CA VAL A 82 0.93 -1.79 10.17
C VAL A 82 2.20 -1.79 11.03
N TYR A 83 3.37 -1.86 10.42
CA TYR A 83 4.64 -2.04 11.12
C TYR A 83 5.35 -0.72 11.40
N GLN A 84 5.29 -0.24 12.65
CA GLN A 84 5.86 1.05 13.07
C GLN A 84 7.33 1.27 12.68
N PRO A 85 8.24 0.28 12.84
CA PRO A 85 9.62 0.44 12.42
C PRO A 85 9.80 0.61 10.90
N ALA A 86 8.86 0.11 10.09
CA ALA A 86 8.78 0.40 8.66
C ALA A 86 8.39 1.86 8.42
N VAL A 87 7.31 2.32 9.06
CA VAL A 87 6.85 3.72 8.99
C VAL A 87 7.97 4.70 9.36
N ALA A 88 8.67 4.49 10.48
CA ALA A 88 9.79 5.35 10.87
C ALA A 88 10.91 5.44 9.82
N ARG A 89 11.11 4.40 8.99
CA ARG A 89 12.07 4.41 7.89
C ARG A 89 11.52 5.11 6.65
N ILE A 90 10.22 5.04 6.42
CA ILE A 90 9.53 5.78 5.36
C ILE A 90 9.67 7.28 5.60
N LEU A 91 9.46 7.78 6.83
CA LEU A 91 9.62 9.20 7.17
C LEU A 91 10.98 9.76 6.71
N ALA A 92 12.06 9.05 7.06
CA ALA A 92 13.41 9.43 6.67
C ALA A 92 13.66 9.44 5.15
N LYS A 93 12.84 8.73 4.36
CA LYS A 93 12.95 8.70 2.90
C LYS A 93 12.06 9.73 2.23
N LEU A 94 10.86 9.96 2.75
CA LEU A 94 9.97 11.02 2.28
C LEU A 94 10.65 12.37 2.43
N ASP A 95 11.26 12.61 3.59
CA ASP A 95 12.07 13.80 3.86
C ASP A 95 13.20 13.99 2.84
N ARG A 96 14.00 12.96 2.59
CA ARG A 96 15.10 13.03 1.61
C ARG A 96 14.62 13.18 0.18
N ALA A 97 13.45 12.67 -0.15
CA ALA A 97 12.87 12.75 -1.48
C ALA A 97 12.11 14.07 -1.71
N GLY A 98 11.83 14.86 -0.65
CA GLY A 98 10.95 16.03 -0.73
C GLY A 98 9.50 15.67 -1.06
N ALA A 99 9.04 14.51 -0.60
CA ALA A 99 7.69 14.00 -0.90
C ALA A 99 6.68 14.44 0.18
N ASP A 100 6.15 15.66 0.04
CA ASP A 100 5.21 16.26 1.00
C ASP A 100 3.75 15.83 0.77
N ASN A 101 3.48 15.22 -0.39
CA ASN A 101 2.17 14.75 -0.84
C ASN A 101 1.81 13.34 -0.34
N VAL A 102 2.38 12.91 0.80
CA VAL A 102 2.14 11.58 1.38
C VAL A 102 1.48 11.71 2.75
N ARG A 103 0.54 10.80 3.05
CA ARG A 103 0.03 10.57 4.41
C ARG A 103 0.04 9.09 4.72
N ILE A 104 0.37 8.72 5.95
CA ILE A 104 0.53 7.33 6.38
C ILE A 104 -0.40 7.07 7.56
N VAL A 105 -1.32 6.13 7.38
CA VAL A 105 -2.17 5.65 8.47
C VAL A 105 -1.63 4.30 8.94
N GLN A 106 -1.29 4.22 10.23
CA GLN A 106 -0.88 2.95 10.82
C GLN A 106 -2.09 2.07 11.14
N ALA A 107 -2.64 1.36 10.16
CA ALA A 107 -3.83 0.52 10.31
C ALA A 107 -3.84 -0.68 9.36
N ASP A 108 -4.75 -1.63 9.61
CA ASP A 108 -5.12 -2.63 8.61
C ASP A 108 -5.65 -1.93 7.35
N ALA A 109 -5.14 -2.34 6.20
CA ALA A 109 -5.43 -1.66 4.95
C ALA A 109 -6.87 -1.90 4.46
N ALA A 110 -7.47 -3.06 4.75
CA ALA A 110 -8.86 -3.31 4.39
C ALA A 110 -9.80 -2.46 5.25
N GLU A 111 -9.51 -2.34 6.55
CA GLU A 111 -10.23 -1.38 7.41
C GLU A 111 -10.07 0.06 6.91
N GLY A 112 -8.83 0.50 6.65
CA GLY A 112 -8.54 1.83 6.13
C GLY A 112 -9.27 2.16 4.84
N LEU A 113 -9.16 1.27 3.85
CA LEU A 113 -9.80 1.42 2.54
C LEU A 113 -11.34 1.48 2.67
N ALA A 114 -11.92 0.71 3.59
CA ALA A 114 -13.35 0.75 3.88
C ALA A 114 -13.83 2.06 4.51
N ARG A 115 -12.94 2.92 5.02
CA ARG A 115 -13.28 4.20 5.69
C ARG A 115 -13.04 5.45 4.87
N LEU A 116 -12.59 5.33 3.63
CA LEU A 116 -12.46 6.48 2.75
C LEU A 116 -13.84 7.05 2.37
N ASP A 117 -13.96 8.37 2.36
CA ASP A 117 -15.17 9.07 1.90
C ASP A 117 -15.20 9.34 0.39
N ARG A 118 -14.08 9.09 -0.30
CA ARG A 118 -13.95 9.32 -1.74
C ARG A 118 -13.35 8.13 -2.48
N GLU A 119 -13.60 8.09 -3.78
CA GLU A 119 -12.97 7.12 -4.67
C GLU A 119 -11.47 7.42 -4.83
N ILE A 120 -10.70 6.38 -5.11
CA ILE A 120 -9.25 6.43 -5.38
C ILE A 120 -9.01 6.26 -6.88
N ASP A 121 -8.00 6.94 -7.41
CA ASP A 121 -7.55 6.86 -8.80
C ASP A 121 -6.69 5.63 -9.06
N GLU A 122 -5.81 5.32 -8.12
CA GLU A 122 -4.89 4.19 -8.19
C GLU A 122 -4.75 3.46 -6.87
N LEU A 123 -4.57 2.14 -6.94
CA LEU A 123 -4.20 1.30 -5.82
C LEU A 123 -2.89 0.59 -6.13
N TRP A 124 -1.91 0.70 -5.25
CA TRP A 124 -0.62 0.00 -5.34
C TRP A 124 -0.52 -1.07 -4.26
N THR A 125 -0.13 -2.28 -4.67
CA THR A 125 0.05 -3.43 -3.78
C THR A 125 1.28 -4.22 -4.21
N PHE A 126 2.45 -3.73 -3.80
CA PHE A 126 3.74 -4.31 -4.20
C PHE A 126 4.30 -5.23 -3.13
N PHE A 127 4.58 -6.47 -3.52
CA PHE A 127 5.18 -7.51 -2.68
C PHE A 127 4.46 -7.74 -1.33
N PRO A 128 3.11 -7.87 -1.32
CA PRO A 128 2.39 -8.22 -0.09
C PRO A 128 2.85 -9.58 0.44
N ASP A 129 2.73 -9.82 1.77
CA ASP A 129 3.22 -11.07 2.39
C ASP A 129 2.66 -12.30 1.65
N PRO A 130 3.53 -13.12 1.04
CA PRO A 130 3.12 -14.24 0.20
C PRO A 130 2.56 -15.44 0.98
N TRP A 131 2.80 -15.50 2.30
CA TRP A 131 2.35 -16.59 3.17
C TRP A 131 2.60 -17.99 2.56
N HIS A 132 3.88 -18.35 2.39
CA HIS A 132 4.30 -19.52 1.58
C HIS A 132 3.66 -20.85 2.00
N LYS A 133 3.37 -21.01 3.30
CA LYS A 133 2.78 -22.25 3.84
C LYS A 133 1.29 -22.31 3.53
N THR A 134 0.82 -23.41 2.95
CA THR A 134 -0.60 -23.62 2.55
C THR A 134 -1.60 -23.22 3.64
N LYS A 135 -1.35 -23.63 4.89
CA LYS A 135 -2.21 -23.30 6.05
C LYS A 135 -2.36 -21.79 6.36
N HIS A 136 -1.48 -20.94 5.81
CA HIS A 136 -1.51 -19.49 5.98
C HIS A 136 -2.05 -18.75 4.76
N ARG A 137 -2.37 -19.42 3.65
CA ARG A 137 -2.84 -18.76 2.42
C ARG A 137 -4.09 -17.90 2.64
N LYS A 138 -4.95 -18.26 3.60
CA LYS A 138 -6.10 -17.45 4.04
C LYS A 138 -5.75 -16.07 4.61
N ARG A 139 -4.47 -15.79 4.86
CA ARG A 139 -3.95 -14.50 5.35
C ARG A 139 -3.41 -13.61 4.22
N ARG A 140 -3.39 -14.11 2.98
CA ARG A 140 -3.03 -13.30 1.81
C ARG A 140 -4.06 -12.19 1.66
N LEU A 141 -3.56 -10.99 1.33
CA LEU A 141 -4.38 -9.80 1.13
C LEU A 141 -5.35 -9.97 -0.05
N VAL A 142 -4.82 -10.42 -1.20
CA VAL A 142 -5.62 -10.54 -2.43
C VAL A 142 -6.54 -11.76 -2.36
N THR A 143 -7.78 -11.49 -2.01
CA THR A 143 -8.92 -12.43 -1.92
C THR A 143 -10.10 -11.83 -2.67
N THR A 144 -11.14 -12.63 -2.96
CA THR A 144 -12.36 -12.12 -3.59
C THR A 144 -12.98 -10.99 -2.77
N ALA A 145 -13.15 -11.17 -1.45
CA ALA A 145 -13.70 -10.14 -0.57
C ALA A 145 -12.88 -8.84 -0.57
N PHE A 146 -11.55 -8.95 -0.66
CA PHE A 146 -10.69 -7.75 -0.78
C PHE A 146 -10.84 -7.10 -2.16
N ALA A 147 -10.94 -7.88 -3.24
CA ALA A 147 -11.20 -7.36 -4.57
C ALA A 147 -12.58 -6.68 -4.67
N ASP A 148 -13.61 -7.23 -4.03
CA ASP A 148 -14.94 -6.62 -3.90
C ASP A 148 -14.82 -5.24 -3.22
N LEU A 149 -14.09 -5.17 -2.09
CA LEU A 149 -13.84 -3.90 -1.40
C LEU A 149 -13.12 -2.89 -2.32
N VAL A 150 -12.04 -3.29 -2.99
CA VAL A 150 -11.32 -2.42 -3.92
C VAL A 150 -12.24 -1.93 -5.04
N ALA A 151 -13.13 -2.77 -5.56
CA ALA A 151 -14.08 -2.40 -6.60
C ALA A 151 -15.10 -1.33 -6.15
N THR A 152 -15.36 -1.22 -4.85
CA THR A 152 -16.22 -0.14 -4.29
C THR A 152 -15.47 1.17 -4.08
N ARG A 153 -14.13 1.16 -4.12
CA ARG A 153 -13.30 2.32 -3.75
C ARG A 153 -12.47 2.88 -4.90
N LEU A 154 -11.95 2.05 -5.78
CA LEU A 154 -11.29 2.51 -7.00
C LEU A 154 -12.33 3.16 -7.90
N ARG A 155 -12.12 4.34 -8.50
CA ARG A 155 -13.10 4.94 -9.43
C ARG A 155 -13.21 4.18 -10.75
N PRO A 156 -14.30 4.30 -11.54
CA PRO A 156 -14.34 3.72 -12.88
C PRO A 156 -13.16 4.23 -13.73
N GLY A 157 -12.47 3.32 -14.41
CA GLY A 157 -11.23 3.60 -15.13
C GLY A 157 -9.96 3.70 -14.26
N GLY A 158 -10.08 3.67 -12.93
CA GLY A 158 -8.94 3.64 -12.00
C GLY A 158 -8.15 2.32 -12.09
N CYS A 159 -6.89 2.35 -11.67
CA CYS A 159 -5.96 1.23 -11.86
C CYS A 159 -5.49 0.59 -10.54
N TRP A 160 -5.54 -0.74 -10.46
CA TRP A 160 -4.89 -1.52 -9.41
C TRP A 160 -3.61 -2.14 -9.94
N ARG A 161 -2.46 -1.74 -9.38
CA ARG A 161 -1.12 -2.22 -9.71
C ARG A 161 -0.62 -3.16 -8.61
N LEU A 162 -0.24 -4.38 -8.99
CA LEU A 162 0.25 -5.39 -8.08
C LEU A 162 1.60 -5.93 -8.54
N ALA A 163 2.42 -6.37 -7.59
CA ALA A 163 3.64 -7.11 -7.89
C ALA A 163 3.89 -8.17 -6.81
N THR A 164 4.46 -9.31 -7.19
CA THR A 164 4.91 -10.35 -6.25
C THR A 164 6.11 -11.11 -6.80
N ASP A 165 6.99 -11.59 -5.92
CA ASP A 165 8.12 -12.47 -6.24
C ASP A 165 7.81 -13.95 -5.98
N TRP A 166 6.52 -14.29 -5.80
CA TRP A 166 6.06 -15.64 -5.47
C TRP A 166 5.00 -16.13 -6.46
N ASP A 167 5.40 -17.07 -7.33
CA ASP A 167 4.58 -17.62 -8.42
C ASP A 167 3.20 -18.14 -7.95
N ASP A 168 3.13 -18.88 -6.83
CA ASP A 168 1.84 -19.38 -6.30
C ASP A 168 0.92 -18.25 -5.82
N TYR A 169 1.47 -17.09 -5.43
CA TYR A 169 0.66 -15.93 -5.08
C TYR A 169 0.22 -15.19 -6.34
N ALA A 170 1.09 -15.03 -7.35
CA ALA A 170 0.71 -14.49 -8.66
C ALA A 170 -0.47 -15.28 -9.27
N LYS A 171 -0.40 -16.63 -9.24
CA LYS A 171 -1.49 -17.52 -9.66
C LYS A 171 -2.78 -17.33 -8.86
N GLN A 172 -2.69 -16.96 -7.58
CA GLN A 172 -3.87 -16.62 -6.80
C GLN A 172 -4.44 -15.25 -7.20
N MET A 173 -3.59 -14.25 -7.43
CA MET A 173 -4.03 -12.92 -7.87
C MET A 173 -4.80 -13.02 -9.19
N HIS A 174 -4.28 -13.75 -10.18
CA HIS A 174 -5.00 -14.05 -11.43
C HIS A 174 -6.34 -14.76 -11.19
N ARG A 175 -6.36 -15.85 -10.40
CA ARG A 175 -7.61 -16.57 -10.07
C ARG A 175 -8.67 -15.70 -9.38
N VAL A 176 -8.26 -14.67 -8.65
CA VAL A 176 -9.17 -13.73 -7.98
C VAL A 176 -9.64 -12.63 -8.94
N LEU A 177 -8.73 -12.06 -9.74
CA LEU A 177 -8.97 -10.83 -10.47
C LEU A 177 -9.43 -11.05 -11.92
N ASP A 178 -8.91 -12.06 -12.63
CA ASP A 178 -9.30 -12.38 -14.02
C ASP A 178 -10.82 -12.63 -14.17
N PRO A 179 -11.50 -13.39 -13.29
CA PRO A 179 -12.94 -13.61 -13.40
C PRO A 179 -13.78 -12.51 -12.72
N HIS A 180 -13.18 -11.53 -12.07
CA HIS A 180 -13.91 -10.55 -11.28
C HIS A 180 -14.70 -9.57 -12.18
N PRO A 181 -16.01 -9.36 -11.96
CA PRO A 181 -16.85 -8.59 -12.90
C PRO A 181 -16.53 -7.09 -12.93
N ALA A 182 -15.88 -6.55 -11.90
CA ALA A 182 -15.50 -5.14 -11.86
C ALA A 182 -14.15 -4.82 -12.50
N PHE A 183 -13.33 -5.82 -12.83
CA PHE A 183 -11.96 -5.61 -13.28
C PHE A 183 -11.71 -6.17 -14.66
N GLU A 184 -10.80 -5.52 -15.38
CA GLU A 184 -10.23 -6.04 -16.62
C GLU A 184 -8.70 -5.91 -16.56
N PRO A 185 -7.95 -6.87 -17.13
CA PRO A 185 -6.50 -6.82 -17.11
C PRO A 185 -5.99 -5.67 -17.97
N LEU A 186 -4.98 -4.97 -17.45
CA LEU A 186 -4.19 -4.03 -18.23
C LEU A 186 -3.16 -4.80 -19.08
N PRO A 187 -2.70 -4.23 -20.21
CA PRO A 187 -1.63 -4.81 -21.00
C PRO A 187 -0.42 -5.16 -20.13
N GLY A 188 0.11 -6.37 -20.32
CA GLY A 188 1.06 -6.99 -19.40
C GLY A 188 2.44 -6.34 -19.36
N GLY A 189 3.23 -6.73 -18.37
CA GLY A 189 4.61 -6.28 -18.16
C GLY A 189 4.78 -5.49 -16.86
N ARG A 190 6.04 -5.20 -16.54
CA ARG A 190 6.38 -4.31 -15.43
C ARG A 190 5.86 -2.91 -15.75
N TRP A 191 5.14 -2.30 -14.81
CA TRP A 191 4.81 -0.89 -14.95
C TRP A 191 6.08 -0.03 -14.84
N GLU A 192 6.34 0.77 -15.88
CA GLU A 192 7.59 1.53 -16.03
C GLU A 192 7.87 2.46 -14.83
N GLU A 193 6.82 3.04 -14.25
CA GLU A 193 6.94 3.94 -13.10
C GLU A 193 7.27 3.23 -11.78
N ARG A 194 7.18 1.89 -11.71
CA ARG A 194 7.52 1.14 -10.49
C ARG A 194 9.04 1.00 -10.38
N PRO A 195 9.71 1.69 -9.44
CA PRO A 195 11.16 1.65 -9.33
C PRO A 195 11.62 0.24 -8.95
N LEU A 196 12.84 -0.11 -9.36
CA LEU A 196 13.51 -1.32 -8.92
C LEU A 196 13.88 -1.19 -7.45
N THR A 197 13.16 -1.91 -6.58
CA THR A 197 13.36 -1.80 -5.14
C THR A 197 14.53 -2.67 -4.67
N LYS A 198 15.11 -2.35 -3.51
CA LYS A 198 16.10 -3.22 -2.87
C LYS A 198 15.55 -4.61 -2.51
N PHE A 199 14.25 -4.69 -2.21
CA PHE A 199 13.58 -5.97 -1.98
C PHE A 199 13.57 -6.81 -3.26
N GLU A 200 13.15 -6.18 -4.36
CA GLU A 200 13.06 -6.81 -5.67
C GLU A 200 14.43 -7.26 -6.19
N GLN A 201 15.45 -6.39 -6.10
CA GLN A 201 16.82 -6.74 -6.49
C GLN A 201 17.31 -7.99 -5.75
N ARG A 202 17.09 -8.07 -4.42
CA ARG A 202 17.45 -9.27 -3.64
C ARG A 202 16.68 -10.51 -4.07
N GLY A 203 15.43 -10.35 -4.51
CA GLY A 203 14.63 -11.43 -5.07
C GLY A 203 15.25 -11.96 -6.37
N LEU A 204 15.61 -11.04 -7.28
CA LEU A 204 16.27 -11.35 -8.55
C LEU A 204 17.64 -12.01 -8.33
N ASP A 205 18.47 -11.47 -7.43
CA ASP A 205 19.77 -12.03 -7.07
C ASP A 205 19.64 -13.46 -6.49
N ALA A 206 18.50 -13.75 -5.86
CA ALA A 206 18.14 -15.08 -5.35
C ALA A 206 17.43 -15.98 -6.39
N GLY A 207 17.38 -15.57 -7.66
CA GLY A 207 16.78 -16.32 -8.77
C GLY A 207 15.24 -16.35 -8.76
N ARG A 208 14.57 -15.44 -8.05
CA ARG A 208 13.10 -15.35 -8.05
C ARG A 208 12.61 -14.62 -9.28
N THR A 209 11.46 -15.06 -9.79
CA THR A 209 10.75 -14.37 -10.87
C THR A 209 9.77 -13.37 -10.27
N ILE A 210 9.82 -12.13 -10.75
CA ILE A 210 8.86 -11.09 -10.37
C ILE A 210 7.69 -11.14 -11.35
N THR A 211 6.47 -11.17 -10.82
CA THR A 211 5.24 -11.02 -11.61
C THR A 211 4.60 -9.70 -11.26
N ASP A 212 4.47 -8.83 -12.26
CA ASP A 212 3.67 -7.62 -12.21
C ASP A 212 2.29 -7.90 -12.81
N LEU A 213 1.25 -7.37 -12.17
CA LEU A 213 -0.13 -7.43 -12.65
C LEU A 213 -0.73 -6.03 -12.61
N GLY A 214 -1.59 -5.73 -13.58
CA GLY A 214 -2.37 -4.50 -13.61
C GLY A 214 -3.81 -4.81 -13.96
N TYR A 215 -4.75 -4.16 -13.27
CA TYR A 215 -6.18 -4.26 -13.57
C TYR A 215 -6.79 -2.86 -13.56
N ARG A 216 -7.72 -2.62 -14.47
CA ARG A 216 -8.54 -1.40 -14.53
C ARG A 216 -9.94 -1.71 -14.01
N ARG A 217 -10.52 -0.81 -13.21
CA ARG A 217 -11.95 -0.90 -12.86
C ARG A 217 -12.78 -0.51 -14.08
N ARG A 218 -13.77 -1.33 -14.41
CA ARG A 218 -14.74 -1.07 -15.49
C ARG A 218 -15.62 0.14 -15.17
#